data_AF-A0A8I0P9S9-F1
#
_entry.id   AF-A0A8I0P9S9-F1
#
_cell.length_a   1.000
_cell.length_b   1.000
_cell.length_c   1.000
_cell.angle_alpha   90.00
_cell.angle_beta   90.00
_cell.angle_gamma   90.00
#
_symmetry.space_group_name_H-M   'P 1'
#
loop_
_entity.id
_entity.type
_entity.pdbx_description
1 polymer ?
#
loop_
_entity_poly.entity_id
_entity_poly.type
_entity_poly.pdbx_seq_one_letter_code
_entity_poly.pdbx_strand_id
1 'polypeptide(L)' 'MLAHRDVEGRVLLAACGTENERAGVEWVPTGERCVGAPALARDAHGRVVLGVIGADGTLRTSRLGTPDFRFAEDT' A
#
# COMPACT_ATOMS: atom_id res chain seq x y z
N MET A 1 -5.53 2.78 7.69
CA MET A 1 -4.28 2.53 6.96
C MET A 1 -4.01 3.71 6.05
N LEU A 2 -2.75 4.11 5.94
CA LEU A 2 -2.29 5.14 5.02
C LEU A 2 -1.35 4.51 3.99
N ALA A 3 -1.33 5.08 2.79
CA ALA A 3 -0.41 4.72 1.72
C ALA A 3 0.24 6.00 1.16
N HIS A 4 1.53 5.94 0.90
CA HIS A 4 2.32 7.08 0.41
C HIS A 4 3.35 6.63 -0.62
N ARG A 5 3.69 7.52 -1.56
CA ARG A 5 4.79 7.37 -2.49
C ARG A 5 5.90 8.34 -2.09
N ASP A 6 7.08 7.83 -1.76
CA ASP A 6 8.23 8.69 -1.49
C ASP A 6 8.82 9.32 -2.76
N VAL A 7 9.86 10.14 -2.60
CA VAL A 7 10.49 10.84 -3.73
C VAL A 7 11.21 9.87 -4.68
N GLU A 8 11.72 8.75 -4.18
CA GLU A 8 12.28 7.65 -4.97
C GLU A 8 11.22 6.77 -5.66
N GLY A 9 9.94 7.02 -5.38
CA GLY A 9 8.80 6.31 -5.94
C GLY A 9 8.44 5.00 -5.25
N ARG A 10 9.02 4.71 -4.09
CA ARG A 10 8.66 3.55 -3.27
C ARG A 10 7.30 3.75 -2.63
N VAL A 11 6.53 2.67 -2.58
CA VAL A 11 5.24 2.63 -1.92
C VAL A 11 5.44 2.26 -0.46
N LEU A 12 5.03 3.17 0.42
CA LEU A 12 5.07 3.05 1.87
C LEU A 12 3.65 2.84 2.40
N LEU A 13 3.49 1.92 3.36
CA LEU A 13 2.25 1.70 4.09
C LEU A 13 2.43 2.01 5.55
N ALA A 14 1.35 2.44 6.19
CA ALA A 14 1.31 2.58 7.63
C ALA A 14 -0.05 2.20 8.21
N ALA A 15 -0.01 1.40 9.28
CA ALA A 15 -1.15 1.21 10.15
C ALA A 15 -1.10 2.27 11.25
N CYS A 16 -2.21 3.01 11.43
CA CYS A 16 -2.36 3.81 12.64
C CYS A 16 -2.65 2.82 13.78
N GLY A 17 -1.61 2.42 14.51
CA GLY A 17 -1.79 1.79 15.81
C GLY A 17 -2.43 2.79 16.78
N THR A 18 -3.32 2.32 17.64
CA THR A 18 -3.96 3.14 18.68
C THR A 18 -3.00 3.56 19.81
N GLU A 19 -1.72 3.21 19.69
CA GLU A 19 -0.74 3.39 20.73
C GLU A 19 0.09 4.65 20.41
N ASN A 20 -0.27 5.73 21.08
CA ASN A 20 0.43 7.01 21.11
C ASN A 20 0.25 7.89 19.86
N GLU A 21 -0.82 8.68 19.85
CA GLU A 21 -1.08 9.77 18.88
C GLU A 21 0.05 10.81 18.81
N ARG A 22 1.03 10.76 19.72
CA ARG A 22 2.24 11.59 19.73
C ARG A 22 3.49 10.92 19.13
N ALA A 23 3.47 9.62 18.84
CA ALA A 23 4.62 8.88 18.30
C ALA A 23 4.80 9.01 16.78
N GLY A 24 3.82 9.61 16.08
CA GLY A 24 3.82 9.63 14.62
C GLY A 24 3.42 8.29 14.03
N VAL A 25 3.48 8.21 12.69
CA VAL A 25 3.05 7.06 11.91
C VAL A 25 4.30 6.27 11.48
N GLU A 26 4.39 4.99 11.83
CA GLU A 26 5.47 4.13 11.35
C GLU A 26 5.20 3.69 9.90
N TRP A 27 6.07 4.12 9.00
CA TRP A 27 5.98 3.81 7.57
C TRP A 27 6.87 2.62 7.23
N VAL A 28 6.28 1.59 6.61
CA VAL A 28 6.97 0.39 6.18
C VAL A 28 6.97 0.31 4.64
N PRO A 29 8.14 0.11 4.00
CA PRO A 29 8.20 -0.09 2.56
C PRO A 29 7.61 -1.43 2.14
N THR A 30 6.85 -1.41 1.05
CA THR A 30 6.21 -2.61 0.47
C THR A 30 7.10 -3.39 -0.50
N GLY A 31 8.28 -2.85 -0.83
CA GLY A 31 9.15 -3.35 -1.90
C GLY A 31 8.78 -2.84 -3.30
N GLU A 32 7.70 -2.09 -3.42
CA GLU A 32 7.06 -1.78 -4.69
C GLU A 32 7.26 -0.32 -5.10
N ARG A 33 7.20 -0.07 -6.41
CA ARG A 33 7.37 1.27 -6.98
C ARG A 33 6.21 1.67 -7.86
N CYS A 34 5.90 2.97 -7.84
CA CYS A 34 4.81 3.52 -8.64
C CYS A 34 5.14 4.90 -9.22
N VAL A 35 4.41 5.29 -10.26
CA VAL A 35 4.58 6.59 -10.95
C VAL A 35 3.62 7.68 -10.48
N GLY A 36 2.70 7.35 -9.57
CA GLY A 36 1.69 8.27 -9.07
C GLY A 36 1.27 7.96 -7.63
N ALA A 37 0.27 8.66 -7.12
CA ALA A 37 -0.21 8.42 -5.76
C ALA A 37 -0.86 7.03 -5.65
N PRO A 38 -0.52 6.21 -4.63
CA PRO A 38 -1.21 4.97 -4.35
C PRO A 38 -2.66 5.24 -3.92
N ALA A 39 -3.57 4.33 -4.29
CA ALA A 39 -4.98 4.40 -3.90
C ALA A 39 -5.35 3.24 -2.96
N LEU A 40 -6.19 3.54 -1.96
CA LEU A 40 -6.72 2.54 -1.03
C LEU A 40 -8.24 2.43 -1.17
N ALA A 41 -8.75 1.20 -1.14
CA ALA A 41 -10.18 0.89 -1.09
C ALA A 41 -10.44 -0.28 -0.13
N ARG A 42 -11.70 -0.48 0.27
CA ARG A 42 -12.13 -1.72 0.94
C ARG A 42 -12.92 -2.57 -0.04
N ASP A 43 -12.59 -3.87 -0.09
CA ASP A 43 -13.39 -4.84 -0.85
C ASP A 43 -14.69 -5.21 -0.11
N ALA A 44 -15.55 -6.01 -0.75
CA ALA A 44 -16.81 -6.46 -0.18
C ALA A 44 -16.65 -7.31 1.10
N HIS A 45 -15.46 -7.86 1.35
CA HIS A 45 -15.12 -8.62 2.55
C HIS A 45 -14.48 -7.74 3.63
N GLY A 46 -14.39 -6.43 3.40
CA GLY A 46 -13.81 -5.47 4.32
C GLY A 46 -12.28 -5.43 4.34
N ARG A 47 -11.60 -6.19 3.46
CA ARG A 47 -10.13 -6.17 3.36
C ARG A 47 -9.68 -4.91 2.64
N VAL A 48 -8.53 -4.37 3.03
CA VAL A 48 -7.97 -3.22 2.33
C VAL A 48 -7.25 -3.68 1.06
N VAL A 49 -7.60 -3.05 -0.05
CA VAL A 49 -6.96 -3.18 -1.36
C VAL A 49 -6.08 -1.96 -1.59
N LEU A 50 -4.83 -2.19 -1.98
CA LEU A 50 -3.93 -1.16 -2.50
C LEU A 50 -3.83 -1.32 -4.01
N GLY A 51 -4.06 -0.22 -4.73
CA GLY A 51 -3.85 -0.09 -6.16
C GLY A 51 -2.72 0.90 -6.47
N VAL A 52 -1.83 0.53 -7.41
CA VAL A 52 -0.72 1.36 -7.87
C VAL A 52 -0.54 1.26 -9.38
N ILE A 53 -0.04 2.32 -10.01
CA ILE A 53 0.43 2.28 -11.40
C ILE A 53 1.95 2.08 -11.40
N GLY A 54 2.40 0.96 -11.94
CA GLY A 54 3.81 0.60 -12.07
C GLY A 54 4.56 1.52 -13.03
N ALA A 55 5.90 1.43 -13.02
CA ALA A 55 6.75 2.17 -13.97
C ALA A 55 6.51 1.76 -15.43
N ASP A 56 5.96 0.57 -15.64
CA ASP A 56 5.52 0.02 -16.94
C ASP A 56 4.11 0.50 -17.34
N GLY A 57 3.44 1.33 -16.52
CA GLY A 57 2.08 1.79 -16.75
C GLY A 57 0.99 0.78 -16.38
N THR A 58 1.36 -0.39 -15.85
CA THR A 58 0.39 -1.43 -15.46
C THR A 58 -0.29 -1.09 -14.13
N LEU A 59 -1.57 -1.41 -14.00
CA LEU A 59 -2.28 -1.37 -12.72
C LEU A 59 -1.97 -2.65 -11.95
N ARG A 60 -1.44 -2.52 -10.73
CA ARG A 60 -1.16 -3.64 -9.82
C ARG A 60 -2.00 -3.52 -8.56
N THR A 61 -2.59 -4.63 -8.10
CA THR A 61 -3.43 -4.65 -6.89
C THR A 61 -3.04 -5.75 -5.90
N SER A 62 -3.05 -5.40 -4.61
CA SER A 62 -2.72 -6.32 -3.52
C SER A 62 -3.66 -6.08 -2.35
N ARG A 63 -3.88 -7.12 -1.54
CA ARG A 63 -4.88 -7.17 -0.47
C ARG A 63 -4.21 -7.48 0.86
N LEU A 64 -4.53 -6.69 1.88
CA LEU A 64 -4.06 -6.95 3.24
C LEU A 64 -4.91 -8.08 3.86
N GLY A 65 -4.25 -9.19 4.22
CA GLY A 65 -4.87 -10.41 4.76
C GLY A 65 -3.89 -11.55 5.06
N THR A 66 -2.69 -11.49 4.50
CA THR A 66 -1.51 -12.32 4.83
C THR A 66 -0.38 -11.42 5.31
N PRO A 67 0.55 -11.90 6.19
CA PRO A 67 1.58 -11.07 6.81
C PRO A 67 2.57 -10.44 5.82
N ASP A 68 2.52 -10.85 4.54
CA ASP A 68 3.26 -10.24 3.45
C ASP A 68 2.28 -9.59 2.45
N PHE A 69 2.56 -8.34 2.12
CA PHE A 69 1.91 -7.65 1.02
C PHE A 69 2.44 -8.21 -0.31
N ARG A 70 1.61 -8.93 -1.07
CA ARG A 70 1.97 -9.48 -2.39
C ARG A 70 0.93 -9.08 -3.42
N PHE A 71 1.40 -8.51 -4.52
CA PHE A 71 0.57 -8.29 -5.70
C PHE A 71 0.12 -9.62 -6.28
N ALA A 72 -1.16 -9.72 -6.61
CA ALA A 72 -1.64 -10.82 -7.43
C ALA A 72 -1.08 -10.61 -8.85
N GLU A 73 -0.42 -11.63 -9.40
CA GLU A 73 -0.12 -11.66 -10.83
C GLU A 73 -1.43 -11.98 -11.57
N ASP A 74 -1.82 -11.13 -12.53
CA ASP A 74 -2.96 -11.41 -13.40
C ASP A 74 -2.62 -12.64 -14.28
N THR A 75 -3.50 -13.66 -14.23
CA THR A 75 -3.49 -14.83 -15.15
C THR A 75 -4.42 -14.56 -16.32
#